data_AF-A0A2B8B0R3-F1
#
_entry.id   AF-A0A2B8B0R3-F1
#
_cell.length_a   1.000
_cell.length_b   1.000
_cell.length_c   1.000
_cell.angle_alpha   90.00
_cell.angle_beta   90.00
_cell.angle_gamma   90.00
#
_symmetry.space_group_name_H-M   'P 1'
#
loop_
_entity.id
_entity.type
_entity.pdbx_description
1 polymer ?
#
loop_
_entity_poly.entity_id
_entity_poly.type
_entity_poly.pdbx_seq_one_letter_code
_entity_poly.pdbx_strand_id
1 'polypeptide(L)'
;MFTSVTSFTSSRRFAAPALLAASVLLAGTVLTACSDESGAATADKGTGDSASSPDSSFDRALEYAQCMRDNGVPDFPDPQQDSGGVRISPGGDPNAPEHRKAQEACRDKMPQGRGGGGGSLDSAKVAAWAECIRENGLPEFPDPEIDGGNMVLDLGSTGIKPEDIEKPRKECQDKYPGGGMMVRGGGGAP
;
A
#
# COMPACT_ATOMS: atom_id res chain seq x y z
N MET A 1 -47.32 3.97 46.08
CA MET A 1 -47.91 2.72 46.61
C MET A 1 -47.83 1.69 45.49
N PHE A 2 -47.08 0.59 45.71
CA PHE A 2 -47.17 -0.76 45.09
C PHE A 2 -47.35 -0.81 43.56
N THR A 3 -46.53 -1.45 42.72
CA THR A 3 -45.88 -2.78 42.77
C THR A 3 -45.14 -2.95 41.41
N SER A 4 -43.89 -3.45 41.30
CA SER A 4 -43.50 -4.88 41.31
C SER A 4 -44.19 -5.66 40.16
N VAL A 5 -43.60 -6.46 39.25
CA VAL A 5 -42.40 -7.32 39.23
C VAL A 5 -42.11 -7.73 37.76
N THR A 6 -40.83 -7.90 37.42
CA THR A 6 -40.30 -8.64 36.25
C THR A 6 -40.52 -10.15 36.41
N SER A 7 -41.18 -10.81 35.44
CA SER A 7 -41.29 -12.28 35.43
C SER A 7 -40.41 -12.90 34.35
N PHE A 8 -39.28 -13.45 34.80
CA PHE A 8 -38.40 -14.38 34.09
C PHE A 8 -38.63 -15.76 34.73
N THR A 9 -38.95 -16.82 33.96
CA THR A 9 -38.59 -18.23 34.29
C THR A 9 -39.21 -19.28 33.36
N SER A 10 -38.36 -20.10 32.75
CA SER A 10 -38.51 -21.56 32.55
C SER A 10 -37.32 -22.07 31.72
N SER A 11 -36.56 -23.11 32.05
CA SER A 11 -36.75 -24.20 33.01
C SER A 11 -35.41 -24.84 33.39
N ARG A 12 -35.32 -25.25 34.65
CA ARG A 12 -34.21 -25.95 35.31
C ARG A 12 -34.01 -27.38 34.78
N ARG A 13 -32.76 -27.84 34.80
CA ARG A 13 -32.40 -29.17 35.34
C ARG A 13 -31.17 -29.00 36.25
N PHE A 14 -31.40 -29.13 37.56
CA PHE A 14 -30.40 -29.13 38.63
C PHE A 14 -30.48 -30.47 39.37
N ALA A 15 -29.32 -31.08 39.65
CA ALA A 15 -29.02 -32.02 40.74
C ALA A 15 -27.48 -32.16 40.78
N ALA A 16 -26.69 -31.42 41.59
CA ALA A 16 -26.39 -31.54 43.05
C ALA A 16 -25.59 -32.82 43.43
N PRO A 17 -24.75 -32.88 44.50
CA PRO A 17 -24.54 -31.94 45.63
C PRO A 17 -23.05 -31.64 46.03
N ALA A 18 -22.71 -30.45 46.55
CA ALA A 18 -22.43 -30.07 47.96
C ALA A 18 -21.14 -30.62 48.63
N LEU A 19 -20.27 -29.73 49.17
CA LEU A 19 -19.98 -29.55 50.62
C LEU A 19 -18.78 -28.60 50.92
N LEU A 20 -19.10 -27.48 51.59
CA LEU A 20 -18.44 -26.80 52.74
C LEU A 20 -16.90 -26.63 52.88
N ALA A 21 -16.45 -25.37 53.02
CA ALA A 21 -15.71 -24.80 54.17
C ALA A 21 -15.04 -23.45 53.77
N ALA A 22 -15.54 -22.30 54.21
CA ALA A 22 -15.18 -21.57 55.45
C ALA A 22 -13.82 -20.85 55.41
N SER A 23 -13.90 -19.53 55.21
CA SER A 23 -13.19 -18.45 55.95
C SER A 23 -11.67 -18.53 56.14
N VAL A 24 -10.92 -17.59 55.52
CA VAL A 24 -9.97 -16.71 56.24
C VAL A 24 -9.73 -15.45 55.40
N LEU A 25 -10.22 -14.30 55.90
CA LEU A 25 -9.68 -12.98 55.56
C LEU A 25 -8.37 -12.82 56.35
N LEU A 26 -7.24 -12.76 55.65
CA LEU A 26 -6.02 -12.16 56.21
C LEU A 26 -5.62 -10.98 55.34
N ALA A 27 -5.79 -9.79 55.90
CA ALA A 27 -5.09 -8.60 55.49
C ALA A 27 -3.59 -8.78 55.79
N GLY A 28 -2.74 -8.49 54.81
CA GLY A 28 -1.30 -8.58 54.95
C GLY A 28 -0.60 -7.91 53.78
N THR A 29 -0.51 -6.59 53.84
CA THR A 29 0.32 -5.76 52.95
C THR A 29 1.79 -6.07 53.15
N VAL A 30 2.47 -6.52 52.09
CA VAL A 30 3.92 -6.39 51.96
C VAL A 30 4.22 -5.68 50.65
N LEU A 31 4.85 -4.52 50.80
CA LEU A 31 5.36 -3.67 49.74
C LEU A 31 6.42 -4.40 48.91
N THR A 32 6.64 -3.87 47.70
CA THR A 32 7.88 -3.90 46.88
C THR A 32 7.78 -4.73 45.60
N ALA A 33 7.37 -4.07 44.50
CA ALA A 33 8.19 -3.85 43.30
C ALA A 33 7.30 -3.64 42.05
N CYS A 34 7.49 -2.49 41.38
CA CYS A 34 7.16 -2.10 39.99
C CYS A 34 5.97 -2.80 39.29
N SER A 35 4.87 -2.14 38.88
CA SER A 35 4.79 -0.81 38.25
C SER A 35 3.39 -0.18 38.41
N ASP A 36 3.33 0.97 39.06
CA ASP A 36 2.44 2.11 38.80
C ASP A 36 2.69 2.62 37.35
N GLU A 37 1.83 3.33 36.62
CA GLU A 37 0.50 3.90 36.81
C GLU A 37 0.06 4.38 35.41
N SER A 38 -1.24 4.58 35.22
CA SER A 38 -1.78 5.21 34.01
C SER A 38 -1.21 6.61 33.83
N GLY A 39 -0.27 6.77 32.90
CA GLY A 39 0.27 8.05 32.46
C GLY A 39 -0.15 8.36 31.03
N ALA A 40 -1.03 9.35 30.88
CA ALA A 40 -1.28 9.99 29.59
C ALA A 40 0.01 10.62 29.05
N ALA A 41 0.45 10.16 27.88
CA ALA A 41 1.40 10.87 27.03
C ALA A 41 1.21 10.40 25.58
N THR A 42 0.10 10.80 24.95
CA THR A 42 0.04 10.87 23.50
C THR A 42 0.80 12.11 23.06
N ALA A 43 2.12 12.02 22.99
CA ALA A 43 2.92 12.89 22.15
C ALA A 43 4.29 12.25 21.90
N ASP A 44 4.60 12.19 20.61
CA ASP A 44 5.93 12.06 20.02
C ASP A 44 6.52 10.64 19.93
N LYS A 45 6.51 10.09 18.70
CA LYS A 45 7.68 10.24 17.82
C LYS A 45 7.37 9.61 16.47
N GLY A 46 7.44 10.43 15.42
CA GLY A 46 7.34 9.96 14.05
C GLY A 46 8.43 8.93 13.74
N THR A 47 8.03 7.88 13.03
CA THR A 47 8.82 7.05 12.11
C THR A 47 7.73 6.25 11.40
N GLY A 48 7.32 6.60 10.19
CA GLY A 48 8.22 6.53 9.05
C GLY A 48 8.54 5.07 8.76
N ASP A 49 7.52 4.24 8.56
CA ASP A 49 7.70 2.86 8.13
C ASP A 49 6.75 2.56 6.97
N SER A 50 6.97 3.30 5.88
CA SER A 50 6.94 2.70 4.55
C SER A 50 8.24 1.92 4.32
N ALA A 51 8.66 1.08 5.28
CA ALA A 51 9.33 -0.13 4.87
C ALA A 51 8.19 -1.08 4.50
N SER A 52 7.95 -1.20 3.19
CA SER A 52 7.44 -2.46 2.70
C SER A 52 8.35 -3.53 3.28
N SER A 53 7.92 -4.21 4.35
CA SER A 53 8.64 -5.38 4.81
C SER A 53 8.79 -6.27 3.58
N PRO A 54 10.00 -6.76 3.29
CA PRO A 54 10.25 -7.56 2.10
C PRO A 54 9.22 -8.70 2.00
N ASP A 55 8.81 -9.25 3.14
CA ASP A 55 7.76 -10.26 3.27
C ASP A 55 6.41 -9.78 2.72
N SER A 56 5.83 -8.67 3.20
CA SER A 56 4.48 -8.25 2.80
C SER A 56 4.36 -7.83 1.32
N SER A 57 5.42 -7.25 0.76
CA SER A 57 5.44 -6.87 -0.67
C SER A 57 5.68 -8.06 -1.59
N PHE A 58 6.49 -9.03 -1.15
CA PHE A 58 6.77 -10.25 -1.87
C PHE A 58 5.59 -11.22 -1.83
N ASP A 59 4.93 -11.35 -0.69
CA ASP A 59 3.72 -12.17 -0.51
C ASP A 59 2.60 -11.68 -1.42
N ARG A 60 2.36 -10.37 -1.48
CA ARG A 60 1.38 -9.79 -2.40
C ARG A 60 1.74 -10.05 -3.87
N ALA A 61 3.03 -10.00 -4.21
CA ALA A 61 3.51 -10.31 -5.54
C ALA A 61 3.33 -11.80 -5.90
N LEU A 62 3.50 -12.70 -4.93
CA LEU A 62 3.21 -14.13 -5.08
C LEU A 62 1.72 -14.38 -5.28
N GLU A 63 0.86 -13.73 -4.49
CA GLU A 63 -0.58 -13.83 -4.65
C GLU A 63 -1.06 -13.35 -6.02
N TYR A 64 -0.45 -12.29 -6.54
CA TYR A 64 -0.72 -11.82 -7.89
C TYR A 64 -0.31 -12.86 -8.95
N ALA A 65 0.89 -13.43 -8.81
CA ALA A 65 1.39 -14.46 -9.73
C ALA A 65 0.50 -15.71 -9.73
N GLN A 66 0.04 -16.15 -8.56
CA GLN A 66 -0.92 -17.23 -8.43
C GLN A 66 -2.26 -16.89 -9.11
N CYS A 67 -2.79 -15.70 -8.85
CA CYS A 67 -4.03 -15.25 -9.48
C CYS A 67 -3.95 -15.25 -11.01
N MET A 68 -2.83 -14.79 -11.59
CA MET A 68 -2.62 -14.80 -13.03
C MET A 68 -2.66 -16.22 -13.62
N ARG A 69 -2.03 -17.18 -12.93
CA ARG A 69 -2.07 -18.60 -13.31
C ARG A 69 -3.48 -19.18 -13.25
N ASP A 70 -4.23 -18.85 -12.21
CA ASP A 70 -5.61 -19.29 -12.03
C ASP A 70 -6.57 -18.68 -13.08
N ASN A 71 -6.22 -17.51 -13.65
CA ASN A 71 -7.05 -16.78 -14.62
C ASN A 71 -6.61 -16.95 -16.09
N GLY A 72 -5.86 -18.00 -16.41
CA GLY A 72 -5.58 -18.39 -17.80
C GLY A 72 -4.17 -18.08 -18.29
N VAL A 73 -3.26 -17.68 -17.39
CA VAL A 73 -1.83 -17.49 -17.69
C VAL A 73 -0.98 -18.50 -16.90
N PRO A 74 -1.03 -19.81 -17.22
CA PRO A 74 -0.42 -20.86 -16.39
C PRO A 74 1.10 -20.74 -16.26
N ASP A 75 1.77 -20.15 -17.25
CA ASP A 75 3.22 -19.95 -17.28
C ASP A 75 3.65 -18.62 -16.64
N PHE A 76 2.75 -17.92 -15.94
CA PHE A 76 3.09 -16.67 -15.28
C PHE A 76 4.13 -16.93 -14.17
N PRO A 77 5.29 -16.25 -14.18
CA PRO A 77 6.41 -16.56 -13.29
C PRO A 77 6.18 -16.02 -11.88
N ASP A 78 6.84 -16.65 -10.91
CA ASP A 78 6.89 -16.13 -9.54
C ASP A 78 7.79 -14.88 -9.43
N PRO A 79 7.50 -13.97 -8.49
CA PRO A 79 8.35 -12.82 -8.22
C PRO A 79 9.75 -13.23 -7.75
N GLN A 80 10.72 -12.39 -8.08
CA GLN A 80 12.07 -12.46 -7.53
C GLN A 80 12.31 -11.29 -6.57
N GLN A 81 13.15 -11.52 -5.57
CA GLN A 81 13.53 -10.51 -4.60
C GLN A 81 15.02 -10.20 -4.74
N ASP A 82 15.33 -8.96 -5.07
CA ASP A 82 16.69 -8.45 -5.20
C ASP A 82 16.94 -7.28 -4.24
N SER A 83 18.19 -6.81 -4.16
CA SER A 83 18.58 -5.60 -3.40
C SER A 83 17.83 -4.33 -3.84
N GLY A 84 17.18 -4.35 -5.01
CA GLY A 84 16.33 -3.29 -5.54
C GLY A 84 14.82 -3.47 -5.29
N GLY A 85 14.40 -4.49 -4.53
CA GLY A 85 13.01 -4.78 -4.21
C GLY A 85 12.42 -5.98 -4.97
N VAL A 86 11.09 -6.12 -4.92
CA VAL A 86 10.34 -7.21 -5.56
C VAL A 86 10.15 -6.94 -7.05
N ARG A 87 10.47 -7.93 -7.88
CA ARG A 87 10.36 -7.88 -9.34
C ARG A 87 9.46 -9.00 -9.83
N ILE A 88 8.48 -8.67 -10.68
CA ILE A 88 7.67 -9.64 -11.42
C ILE A 88 7.94 -9.44 -12.90
N SER A 89 8.24 -10.53 -13.60
CA SER A 89 8.29 -10.55 -15.06
C SER A 89 6.87 -10.69 -15.62
N PRO A 90 6.52 -10.02 -16.73
CA PRO A 90 5.19 -10.06 -17.32
C PRO A 90 4.75 -11.45 -17.83
N GLY A 91 5.67 -12.41 -17.95
CA GLY A 91 5.30 -13.82 -18.13
C GLY A 91 4.57 -14.15 -19.44
N GLY A 92 5.15 -13.81 -20.59
CA GLY A 92 4.50 -13.99 -21.90
C GLY A 92 4.18 -12.65 -22.56
N ASP A 93 3.23 -12.62 -23.49
CA ASP A 93 2.78 -11.37 -24.13
C ASP A 93 1.71 -10.67 -23.26
N PRO A 94 2.02 -9.51 -22.64
CA PRO A 94 1.08 -8.78 -21.80
C PRO A 94 -0.14 -8.24 -22.58
N ASN A 95 -0.08 -8.18 -23.91
CA ASN A 95 -1.20 -7.72 -24.75
C ASN A 95 -2.13 -8.85 -25.17
N ALA A 96 -1.77 -10.10 -24.90
CA ALA A 96 -2.61 -11.24 -25.24
C ALA A 96 -3.98 -11.11 -24.52
N PRO A 97 -5.10 -11.47 -25.17
CA PRO A 97 -6.43 -11.34 -24.56
C PRO A 97 -6.55 -12.03 -23.21
N GLU A 98 -5.99 -13.23 -23.08
CA GLU A 98 -5.98 -14.00 -21.82
C GLU A 98 -5.17 -13.28 -20.73
N HIS A 99 -4.04 -12.67 -21.09
CA HIS A 99 -3.24 -11.88 -20.16
C HIS A 99 -4.00 -10.67 -19.63
N ARG A 100 -4.62 -9.88 -20.50
CA ARG A 100 -5.37 -8.69 -20.08
C ARG A 100 -6.56 -9.05 -19.18
N LYS A 101 -7.29 -10.11 -19.55
CA LYS A 101 -8.41 -10.63 -18.74
C LYS A 101 -7.94 -11.07 -17.36
N ALA A 102 -6.82 -11.78 -17.27
CA ALA A 102 -6.22 -12.19 -16.01
C ALA A 102 -5.77 -10.97 -15.18
N GLN A 103 -5.13 -9.98 -15.80
CA GLN A 103 -4.72 -8.74 -15.12
C GLN A 103 -5.91 -7.98 -14.54
N GLU A 104 -7.01 -7.87 -15.29
CA GLU A 104 -8.24 -7.24 -14.81
C GLU A 104 -8.83 -7.99 -13.61
N ALA A 105 -8.87 -9.33 -13.66
CA ALA A 105 -9.35 -10.16 -12.56
C ALA A 105 -8.44 -10.08 -11.32
N CYS A 106 -7.13 -9.87 -11.52
CA CYS A 106 -6.11 -9.89 -10.47
C CYS A 106 -5.68 -8.49 -10.00
N ARG A 107 -6.34 -7.43 -10.47
CA ARG A 107 -5.94 -6.03 -10.25
C ARG A 107 -5.77 -5.70 -8.76
N ASP A 108 -6.64 -6.21 -7.91
CA ASP A 108 -6.62 -5.90 -6.46
C ASP A 108 -5.44 -6.54 -5.73
N LYS A 109 -4.81 -7.56 -6.34
CA LYS A 109 -3.60 -8.23 -5.86
C LYS A 109 -2.33 -7.66 -6.46
N MET A 110 -2.44 -6.80 -7.48
CA MET A 110 -1.28 -6.28 -8.21
C MET A 110 -0.36 -5.50 -7.27
N PRO A 111 0.91 -5.90 -7.12
CA PRO A 111 1.83 -5.15 -6.28
C PRO A 111 2.09 -3.80 -6.94
N GLN A 112 1.97 -2.71 -6.17
CA GLN A 112 2.39 -1.40 -6.63
C GLN A 112 3.92 -1.38 -6.80
N GLY A 113 4.39 -1.72 -8.02
CA GLY A 113 5.77 -1.56 -8.41
C GLY A 113 6.11 -0.10 -8.65
N ARG A 114 7.38 0.26 -8.42
CA ARG A 114 7.96 1.61 -8.67
C ARG A 114 7.98 2.02 -10.15
N GLY A 115 7.31 1.27 -11.04
CA GLY A 115 7.23 1.49 -12.48
C GLY A 115 6.39 0.40 -13.13
N GLY A 116 5.18 0.74 -13.55
CA GLY A 116 4.20 -0.18 -14.14
C GLY A 116 2.79 0.24 -13.81
N GLY A 117 2.29 1.25 -14.53
CA GLY A 117 1.01 1.91 -14.29
C GLY A 117 -0.19 1.01 -14.57
N GLY A 118 -0.74 0.40 -13.52
CA GLY A 118 -2.08 -0.21 -13.49
C GLY A 118 -3.06 0.52 -12.55
N GLY A 119 -2.70 1.71 -12.07
CA GLY A 119 -3.56 2.57 -11.26
C GLY A 119 -4.07 3.77 -12.05
N SER A 120 -5.28 4.23 -11.77
CA SER A 120 -5.79 5.49 -12.30
C SER A 120 -4.92 6.64 -11.81
N LEU A 121 -4.34 7.40 -12.74
CA LEU A 121 -3.62 8.62 -12.43
C LEU A 121 -4.61 9.76 -12.16
N ASP A 122 -4.33 10.50 -11.09
CA ASP A 122 -5.09 11.66 -10.70
C ASP A 122 -4.53 12.90 -11.42
N SER A 123 -5.34 13.53 -12.28
CA SER A 123 -4.92 14.67 -13.09
C SER A 123 -4.49 15.88 -12.26
N ALA A 124 -5.05 16.07 -11.06
CA ALA A 124 -4.62 17.15 -10.18
C ALA A 124 -3.23 16.87 -9.60
N LYS A 125 -2.90 15.61 -9.26
CA LYS A 125 -1.54 15.25 -8.83
C LYS A 125 -0.52 15.38 -9.97
N VAL A 126 -0.91 15.02 -11.19
CA VAL A 126 -0.05 15.18 -12.38
C VAL A 126 0.24 16.65 -12.64
N ALA A 127 -0.77 17.51 -12.58
CA ALA A 127 -0.60 18.96 -12.72
C ALA A 127 0.29 19.55 -11.62
N ALA A 128 0.06 19.20 -10.35
CA ALA A 128 0.85 19.69 -9.21
C ALA A 128 2.32 19.27 -9.27
N TRP A 129 2.61 18.10 -9.85
CA TRP A 129 3.99 17.66 -10.11
C TRP A 129 4.64 18.46 -11.24
N ALA A 130 3.92 18.71 -12.34
CA ALA A 130 4.42 19.51 -13.46
C ALA A 130 4.69 20.97 -13.05
N GLU A 131 3.79 21.56 -12.25
CA GLU A 131 3.97 22.89 -11.66
C GLU A 131 5.23 22.95 -10.79
N CYS A 132 5.44 21.95 -9.93
CA CYS A 132 6.66 21.87 -9.12
C CYS A 132 7.93 21.90 -9.99
N ILE A 133 7.94 21.17 -11.11
CA ILE A 133 9.10 21.15 -12.01
C ILE A 133 9.33 22.53 -12.65
N ARG A 134 8.25 23.22 -13.03
CA ARG A 134 8.35 24.58 -13.56
C ARG A 134 8.93 25.56 -12.56
N GLU A 135 8.49 25.47 -11.31
CA GLU A 135 8.99 26.29 -10.21
C GLU A 135 10.47 26.00 -9.89
N ASN A 136 10.94 24.78 -10.13
CA ASN A 136 12.30 24.34 -9.78
C ASN A 136 13.31 24.41 -10.93
N GLY A 137 13.01 25.16 -11.99
CA GLY A 137 14.00 25.57 -12.99
C GLY A 137 13.68 25.21 -14.44
N LEU A 138 12.53 24.59 -14.70
CA LEU A 138 12.07 24.27 -16.06
C LEU A 138 10.72 24.93 -16.38
N PRO A 139 10.66 26.27 -16.50
CA PRO A 139 9.39 26.97 -16.75
C PRO A 139 8.70 26.53 -18.04
N GLU A 140 9.47 26.09 -19.05
CA GLU A 140 8.97 25.57 -20.33
C GLU A 140 8.57 24.08 -20.28
N PHE A 141 8.54 23.47 -19.08
CA PHE A 141 8.17 22.08 -18.94
C PHE A 141 6.72 21.86 -19.40
N PRO A 142 6.47 20.92 -20.32
CA PRO A 142 5.13 20.68 -20.86
C PRO A 142 4.24 19.98 -19.84
N ASP A 143 2.92 20.16 -19.94
CA ASP A 143 1.98 19.39 -19.11
C ASP A 143 1.96 17.93 -19.57
N PRO A 144 2.06 16.94 -18.66
CA PRO A 144 1.96 15.54 -19.02
C PRO A 144 0.53 15.16 -19.41
N GLU A 145 0.37 14.45 -20.51
CA GLU A 145 -0.90 13.82 -20.90
C GLU A 145 -1.06 12.49 -20.16
N ILE A 146 -2.27 12.13 -19.75
CA ILE A 146 -2.55 10.85 -19.08
C ILE A 146 -3.01 9.84 -20.12
N ASP A 147 -2.19 8.81 -20.34
CA ASP A 147 -2.53 7.64 -21.16
C ASP A 147 -2.64 6.40 -20.25
N GLY A 148 -3.87 6.10 -19.84
CA GLY A 148 -4.17 5.03 -18.89
C GLY A 148 -3.49 5.27 -17.54
N GLY A 149 -2.57 4.36 -17.18
CA GLY A 149 -1.76 4.46 -15.95
C GLY A 149 -0.42 5.17 -16.15
N ASN A 150 -0.19 5.80 -17.31
CA ASN A 150 1.07 6.44 -17.67
C ASN A 150 0.88 7.94 -17.92
N MET A 151 1.94 8.70 -17.67
CA MET A 151 2.06 10.12 -17.98
C MET A 151 2.99 10.29 -19.18
N VAL A 152 2.49 10.89 -20.25
CA VAL A 152 3.17 11.10 -21.52
C VAL A 152 3.65 12.54 -21.60
N LEU A 153 4.96 12.75 -21.69
CA LEU A 153 5.58 14.07 -21.82
C LEU A 153 6.15 14.26 -23.22
N ASP A 154 5.78 15.34 -23.90
CA ASP A 154 6.38 15.74 -25.18
C ASP A 154 7.53 16.71 -24.95
N LEU A 155 8.73 16.17 -24.72
CA LEU A 155 9.92 17.00 -24.52
C LEU A 155 10.58 17.39 -25.85
N GLY A 156 10.33 16.64 -26.94
CA GLY A 156 10.93 16.88 -28.25
C GLY A 156 10.61 18.26 -28.82
N SER A 157 9.48 18.84 -28.42
CA SER A 157 9.02 20.16 -28.87
C SER A 157 9.56 21.33 -28.04
N THR A 158 10.15 21.04 -26.86
CA THR A 158 10.52 22.06 -25.85
C THR A 158 12.02 22.34 -25.79
N GLY A 159 12.85 21.50 -26.41
CA GLY A 159 14.31 21.64 -26.39
C GLY A 159 14.93 21.41 -25.01
N ILE A 160 14.16 20.90 -24.05
CA ILE A 160 14.62 20.55 -22.70
C ILE A 160 15.51 19.31 -22.79
N LYS A 161 16.71 19.38 -22.22
CA LYS A 161 17.64 18.26 -22.23
C LYS A 161 17.45 17.36 -21.01
N PRO A 162 17.82 16.07 -21.08
CA PRO A 162 17.71 15.16 -19.95
C PRO A 162 18.40 15.68 -18.67
N GLU A 163 19.55 16.34 -18.81
CA GLU A 163 20.30 16.92 -17.68
C GLU A 163 19.53 18.02 -16.93
N ASP A 164 18.68 18.78 -17.64
CA ASP A 164 17.94 19.88 -17.03
C ASP A 164 16.74 19.37 -16.21
N ILE A 165 16.27 18.14 -16.48
CA ILE A 165 15.11 17.51 -15.82
C ILE A 165 15.50 16.82 -14.51
N GLU A 166 16.75 16.34 -14.37
CA GLU A 166 17.14 15.51 -13.24
C GLU A 166 16.99 16.20 -11.89
N LYS A 167 17.40 17.47 -11.81
CA LYS A 167 17.33 18.27 -10.57
C LYS A 167 15.88 18.56 -10.16
N PRO A 168 15.02 19.18 -11.00
CA PRO A 168 13.62 19.41 -10.67
C PRO A 168 12.88 18.11 -10.33
N ARG A 169 13.14 17.01 -11.06
CA ARG A 169 12.54 15.70 -10.76
C ARG A 169 12.90 15.20 -9.37
N LYS A 170 14.14 15.40 -8.93
CA LYS A 170 14.61 15.01 -7.59
C LYS A 170 13.96 15.87 -6.50
N GLU A 171 13.87 17.18 -6.71
CA GLU A 171 13.24 18.12 -5.78
C GLU A 171 11.72 17.89 -5.68
N CYS A 172 11.09 17.48 -6.78
CA CYS A 172 9.65 17.20 -6.86
C CYS A 172 9.31 15.71 -6.68
N GLN A 173 10.25 14.87 -6.20
CA GLN A 173 10.06 13.42 -6.10
C GLN A 173 8.87 13.05 -5.19
N ASP A 174 8.67 13.79 -4.11
CA ASP A 174 7.59 13.55 -3.15
C ASP A 174 6.20 13.89 -3.73
N LYS A 175 6.15 14.68 -4.80
CA LYS A 175 4.93 15.03 -5.53
C LYS A 175 4.66 14.11 -6.71
N TYR A 176 5.52 13.12 -6.98
CA TYR A 176 5.35 12.25 -8.15
C TYR A 176 4.01 11.48 -8.08
N PRO A 177 3.12 11.61 -9.08
CA PRO A 177 1.74 11.12 -9.02
C PRO A 177 1.62 9.59 -9.12
N GLY A 178 2.75 8.88 -9.24
CA GLY A 178 2.80 7.45 -9.57
C GLY A 178 2.69 7.23 -11.08
N GLY A 179 2.52 5.98 -11.49
CA GLY A 179 2.43 5.61 -12.91
C GLY A 179 3.76 5.62 -13.66
N GLY A 180 3.76 5.09 -14.88
CA GLY A 180 4.93 5.11 -15.76
C GLY A 180 5.08 6.46 -16.46
N MET A 181 6.28 7.00 -16.54
CA MET A 181 6.57 8.19 -17.35
C MET A 181 7.07 7.78 -18.72
N MET A 182 6.39 8.25 -19.77
CA MET A 182 6.76 8.02 -21.17
C MET A 182 7.14 9.35 -21.79
N VAL A 183 8.33 9.45 -22.38
CA VAL A 183 8.77 10.65 -23.09
C VAL A 183 8.59 10.46 -24.59
N ARG A 184 7.72 11.26 -25.20
CA ARG A 184 7.58 11.34 -26.66
C ARG A 184 8.62 12.34 -27.19
N GLY A 185 9.45 11.90 -28.16
CA GLY A 185 10.43 12.76 -28.83
C GLY A 185 11.87 12.66 -28.34
N GLY A 186 12.17 11.82 -27.34
CA GLY A 186 13.54 11.49 -26.93
C GLY A 186 14.14 10.39 -27.81
N GLY A 187 14.53 10.72 -29.04
CA GLY A 187 15.35 9.84 -29.85
C GLY A 187 16.75 9.70 -29.23
N GLY A 188 17.05 8.52 -28.69
CA GLY A 188 18.41 8.16 -28.28
C GLY A 188 18.47 7.08 -27.19
N ALA A 189 18.15 5.83 -27.54
CA ALA A 189 18.83 4.69 -26.92
C ALA A 189 20.13 4.45 -27.69
N PRO A 190 21.26 4.07 -27.07
CA PRO A 190 22.30 3.33 -27.78
C PRO A 190 21.77 1.97 -28.25
#